data_AF-A0A1Q8DXS1-F1
#
_entry.id   AF-A0A1Q8DXS1-F1
#
_cell.length_a   1.000
_cell.length_b   1.000
_cell.length_c   1.000
_cell.angle_alpha   90.00
_cell.angle_beta   90.00
_cell.angle_gamma   90.00
#
_symmetry.space_group_name_H-M   'P 1'
#
loop_
_entity.id
_entity.type
_entity.pdbx_description
1 polymer ?
#
loop_
_entity_poly.entity_id
_entity_poly.type
_entity_poly.pdbx_seq_one_letter_code
_entity_poly.pdbx_strand_id
1 'polypeptide(L)'
;MALDMYFKNGMIRKTRCQISNDLVPTLYQIHNNASFPQLTWLIDNLYRSPQIEPDIAQALADEMVVFERLILSLHLPFPKLSLQKLHAFFTGAASRQQIIYTSSD
;
A
#
# COMPACT_ATOMS: atom_id res chain seq x y z
N MET A 1 1.65 3.95 -16.22
CA MET A 1 2.72 3.52 -15.30
C MET A 1 2.05 2.86 -14.12
N ALA A 2 2.07 1.54 -14.01
CA ALA A 2 1.53 0.85 -12.84
C ALA A 2 2.65 0.69 -11.81
N LEU A 3 2.36 0.84 -10.52
CA LEU A 3 3.37 0.66 -9.48
C LEU A 3 3.42 -0.81 -9.09
N ASP A 4 4.56 -1.45 -9.36
CA ASP A 4 4.82 -2.80 -8.89
C ASP A 4 5.53 -2.76 -7.54
N MET A 5 4.92 -3.39 -6.55
CA MET A 5 5.54 -3.70 -5.28
C MET A 5 5.86 -5.18 -5.19
N TYR A 6 7.01 -5.50 -4.60
CA TYR A 6 7.33 -6.88 -4.33
C TYR A 6 8.21 -7.03 -3.10
N PHE A 7 8.13 -8.18 -2.45
CA PHE A 7 9.09 -8.59 -1.45
C PHE A 7 9.61 -10.00 -1.77
N LYS A 8 10.82 -10.32 -1.30
CA LYS A 8 11.42 -11.64 -1.50
C LYS A 8 10.90 -12.60 -0.45
N ASN A 9 10.24 -13.68 -0.89
CA ASN A 9 9.80 -14.77 -0.05
C ASN A 9 10.80 -15.93 -0.17
N GLY A 10 11.82 -15.94 0.69
CA GLY A 10 12.97 -16.85 0.60
C GLY A 10 14.00 -16.42 -0.47
N MET A 11 14.90 -17.33 -0.87
CA MET A 11 16.03 -16.99 -1.76
C MET A 11 15.64 -16.70 -3.23
N ILE A 12 14.49 -17.20 -3.72
CA ILE A 12 14.18 -17.21 -5.16
C ILE A 12 12.80 -16.62 -5.51
N ARG A 13 11.80 -16.72 -4.62
CA ARG A 13 10.42 -16.31 -4.95
C ARG A 13 10.19 -14.85 -4.60
N LYS A 14 9.60 -14.07 -5.52
CA LYS A 14 9.11 -12.72 -5.25
C LYS A 14 7.59 -12.77 -5.11
N THR A 15 7.06 -12.31 -3.98
CA THR A 15 5.63 -12.00 -3.88
C THR A 15 5.42 -10.63 -4.49
N ARG A 16 4.54 -10.52 -5.49
CA ARG A 16 4.27 -9.27 -6.19
C ARG A 16 2.87 -8.78 -5.87
N CYS A 17 2.73 -7.47 -5.69
CA CYS A 17 1.47 -6.76 -5.61
C CYS A 17 1.57 -5.56 -6.53
N GLN A 18 0.64 -5.43 -7.46
CA GLN A 18 0.58 -4.29 -8.36
C GLN A 18 -0.52 -3.36 -7.88
N ILE A 19 -0.18 -2.10 -7.65
CA ILE A 19 -1.20 -1.05 -7.52
C ILE A 19 -1.63 -0.70 -8.95
N SER A 20 -2.86 -1.11 -9.30
CA SER A 20 -3.49 -0.63 -10.53
C SER A 20 -3.60 0.89 -10.49
N ASN A 21 -3.43 1.55 -11.64
CA ASN A 21 -3.66 2.99 -11.76
C ASN A 21 -5.05 3.41 -11.34
N ASP A 22 -6.03 2.52 -11.42
CA ASP A 22 -7.40 2.80 -10.99
C ASP A 22 -7.51 3.02 -9.47
N LEU A 23 -6.54 2.55 -8.70
CA LEU A 23 -6.46 2.73 -7.24
C LEU A 23 -5.72 3.98 -6.85
N VAL A 24 -4.89 4.50 -7.75
CA VAL A 24 -4.08 5.69 -7.49
C VAL A 24 -4.99 6.88 -7.15
N PRO A 25 -6.06 7.20 -7.91
CA PRO A 25 -7.02 8.25 -7.53
C PRO A 25 -7.64 8.03 -6.15
N THR A 26 -7.97 6.78 -5.80
CA THR A 26 -8.52 6.44 -4.47
C THR A 26 -7.50 6.69 -3.37
N LEU A 27 -6.25 6.29 -3.55
CA LEU A 27 -5.16 6.58 -2.60
C LEU A 27 -4.91 8.10 -2.51
N TYR A 28 -4.99 8.84 -3.61
CA TYR A 28 -4.86 10.30 -3.58
C TYR A 28 -5.98 11.02 -2.82
N GLN A 29 -7.12 10.38 -2.53
CA GLN A 29 -8.19 11.00 -1.71
C GLN A 29 -7.75 11.31 -0.27
N ILE A 30 -6.72 10.61 0.23
CA ILE A 30 -6.14 10.84 1.56
C ILE A 30 -4.81 11.58 1.52
N HIS A 31 -4.37 12.03 0.34
CA HIS A 31 -3.17 12.84 0.21
C HIS A 31 -3.32 14.13 1.03
N ASN A 32 -2.32 14.46 1.84
CA ASN A 32 -2.34 15.55 2.82
C ASN A 32 -3.37 15.40 3.96
N ASN A 33 -3.88 14.19 4.21
CA ASN A 33 -4.72 13.94 5.38
C ASN A 33 -3.82 13.54 6.57
N ALA A 34 -3.83 14.36 7.63
CA ALA A 34 -3.04 14.12 8.83
C ALA A 34 -3.37 12.80 9.56
N SER A 35 -4.52 12.18 9.27
CA SER A 35 -4.90 10.87 9.80
C SER A 35 -4.20 9.70 9.10
N PHE A 36 -3.54 9.93 7.96
CA PHE A 36 -2.90 8.90 7.14
C PHE A 36 -1.46 9.30 6.73
N PRO A 37 -0.57 9.55 7.70
CA PRO A 37 0.79 10.02 7.41
C PRO A 37 1.62 9.03 6.60
N GLN A 38 1.52 7.71 6.83
CA GLN A 38 2.32 6.72 6.12
C GLN A 38 1.81 6.51 4.69
N LEU A 39 0.51 6.48 4.49
CA LEU A 39 -0.07 6.43 3.15
C LEU A 39 0.25 7.71 2.37
N THR A 40 0.22 8.88 3.01
CA THR A 40 0.66 10.14 2.39
C THR A 40 2.13 10.07 1.99
N TRP A 41 3.00 9.62 2.89
CA TRP A 41 4.42 9.42 2.59
C TRP A 41 4.64 8.44 1.43
N LEU A 42 3.88 7.33 1.39
CA LEU A 42 3.97 6.35 0.30
C LEU A 42 3.61 7.02 -1.02
N ILE A 43 2.50 7.76 -1.08
CA ILE A 43 2.03 8.49 -2.26
C ILE A 43 3.08 9.50 -2.74
N ASP A 44 3.65 10.29 -1.84
CA ASP A 44 4.68 11.29 -2.13
C ASP A 44 5.96 10.67 -2.71
N ASN A 45 6.23 9.41 -2.36
CA ASN A 45 7.43 8.70 -2.76
C ASN A 45 7.19 7.65 -3.84
N LEU A 46 5.96 7.45 -4.34
CA LEU A 46 5.61 6.38 -5.31
C LEU A 46 6.60 6.27 -6.48
N TYR A 47 6.97 7.40 -7.08
CA TYR A 47 7.84 7.45 -8.26
C TYR A 47 9.34 7.50 -7.93
N ARG A 48 9.70 7.54 -6.65
CA ARG A 48 11.10 7.52 -6.17
C ARG A 48 11.60 6.11 -5.89
N SER A 49 10.77 5.10 -6.15
CA SER A 49 11.07 3.69 -5.89
C SER A 49 11.56 3.44 -4.44
N PRO A 50 10.82 3.87 -3.39
CA PRO A 50 11.21 3.69 -2.00
C PRO A 50 11.26 2.20 -1.62
N GLN A 51 12.16 1.89 -0.69
CA GLN A 51 12.12 0.63 0.04
C GLN A 51 11.30 0.84 1.31
N ILE A 52 10.31 -0.03 1.54
CA ILE A 52 9.41 0.05 2.69
C ILE A 52 9.87 -1.02 3.68
N GLU A 53 10.32 -0.55 4.84
CA GLU A 53 10.72 -1.42 5.94
C GLU A 53 9.51 -2.11 6.59
N PRO A 54 9.69 -3.26 7.28
CA PRO A 54 8.57 -4.02 7.83
C PRO A 54 7.72 -3.27 8.86
N ASP A 55 8.33 -2.37 9.63
CA ASP A 55 7.66 -1.48 10.59
C ASP A 55 6.78 -0.45 9.87
N ILE A 56 7.28 0.17 8.79
CA ILE A 56 6.51 1.06 7.93
C ILE A 56 5.40 0.28 7.22
N ALA A 57 5.66 -0.95 6.78
CA ALA A 57 4.66 -1.83 6.18
C ALA A 57 3.53 -2.16 7.17
N GLN A 58 3.83 -2.39 8.44
CA GLN A 58 2.80 -2.58 9.47
C GLN A 58 1.96 -1.31 9.64
N ALA A 59 2.59 -0.14 9.75
CA ALA A 59 1.87 1.12 9.89
C ALA A 59 0.99 1.43 8.66
N LEU A 60 1.45 1.09 7.45
CA LEU A 60 0.65 1.17 6.23
C LEU A 60 -0.56 0.22 6.28
N ALA A 61 -0.40 -1.01 6.78
CA ALA A 61 -1.50 -1.94 6.96
C ALA A 61 -2.56 -1.41 7.94
N ASP A 62 -2.12 -0.84 9.06
CA ASP A 62 -3.01 -0.27 10.07
C ASP A 62 -3.77 0.95 9.52
N GLU A 63 -3.09 1.84 8.80
CA GLU A 63 -3.72 2.98 8.13
C GLU A 63 -4.69 2.53 7.02
N MET A 64 -4.40 1.45 6.30
CA MET A 64 -5.33 0.88 5.31
C MET A 64 -6.65 0.44 5.96
N VAL A 65 -6.63 -0.15 7.17
CA VAL A 65 -7.85 -0.52 7.91
C VAL A 65 -8.68 0.72 8.26
N VAL A 66 -8.03 1.79 8.71
CA VAL A 66 -8.70 3.06 9.01
C VAL A 66 -9.29 3.67 7.73
N PHE A 67 -8.56 3.57 6.60
CA PHE A 67 -9.01 4.06 5.31
C PHE A 67 -10.21 3.29 4.77
N GLU A 68 -10.21 1.95 4.87
CA GLU A 68 -11.35 1.12 4.52
C GLU A 68 -12.61 1.52 5.32
N ARG A 69 -12.46 1.77 6.62
CA ARG A 69 -13.57 2.24 7.47
C ARG A 69 -14.08 3.61 7.04
N LEU A 70 -13.17 4.55 6.76
CA LEU A 70 -13.52 5.89 6.28
C LEU A 70 -14.33 5.82 4.98
N ILE A 71 -13.86 5.06 4.00
CA ILE A 71 -14.56 4.92 2.71
C ILE A 71 -15.96 4.33 2.92
N LEU A 72 -16.09 3.30 3.76
CA LEU A 72 -17.38 2.72 4.09
C LEU A 72 -18.33 3.73 4.75
N SER A 73 -17.83 4.56 5.67
CA SER A 73 -18.63 5.63 6.29
C SER A 73 -19.07 6.69 5.28
N LEU A 74 -18.21 7.02 4.31
CA LEU A 74 -18.48 8.04 3.29
C LEU A 74 -19.30 7.53 2.09
N HIS A 75 -19.64 6.23 2.04
CA HIS A 75 -20.40 5.61 0.94
C HIS A 75 -19.79 5.84 -0.45
N LEU A 76 -18.47 6.02 -0.53
CA LEU A 76 -17.79 6.26 -1.80
C LEU A 76 -17.74 4.98 -2.65
N PRO A 77 -17.72 5.09 -4.00
CA PRO A 77 -17.50 3.94 -4.88
C PRO A 77 -16.17 3.27 -4.52
N PHE A 78 -16.27 2.04 -4.01
CA PHE A 78 -15.20 1.39 -3.24
C PHE A 78 -14.52 0.27 -4.05
N PRO A 79 -13.23 0.38 -4.38
CA PRO A 79 -12.48 -0.73 -4.95
C PRO A 79 -12.06 -1.74 -3.85
N LYS A 80 -13.06 -2.35 -3.20
CA LYS A 80 -12.91 -3.24 -2.03
C LYS A 80 -11.80 -4.27 -2.19
N LEU A 81 -11.86 -5.00 -3.31
CA LEU A 81 -10.94 -6.12 -3.57
C LEU A 81 -9.50 -5.68 -3.67
N SER A 82 -9.27 -4.49 -4.21
CA SER A 82 -7.93 -3.96 -4.42
C SER A 82 -7.31 -3.44 -3.13
N LEU A 83 -8.10 -2.75 -2.28
CA LEU A 83 -7.65 -2.31 -0.96
C LEU A 83 -7.37 -3.51 -0.04
N GLN A 84 -8.23 -4.52 -0.06
CA GLN A 84 -8.00 -5.76 0.68
C GLN A 84 -6.73 -6.49 0.22
N LYS A 85 -6.44 -6.50 -1.09
CA LYS A 85 -5.19 -7.05 -1.62
C LYS A 85 -3.97 -6.28 -1.13
N LEU A 86 -4.03 -4.94 -1.08
CA LEU A 86 -2.94 -4.10 -0.59
C LEU A 86 -2.73 -4.28 0.91
N HIS A 87 -3.80 -4.22 1.69
CA HIS A 87 -3.75 -4.48 3.13
C HIS A 87 -3.15 -5.86 3.40
N ALA A 88 -3.65 -6.93 2.77
CA ALA A 88 -3.09 -8.27 2.92
C ALA A 88 -1.61 -8.36 2.51
N PHE A 89 -1.19 -7.60 1.50
CA PHE A 89 0.20 -7.54 1.07
C PHE A 89 1.12 -6.88 2.11
N PHE A 90 0.72 -5.71 2.64
CA PHE A 90 1.47 -5.01 3.68
C PHE A 90 1.55 -5.84 4.97
N THR A 91 0.43 -6.40 5.43
CA THR A 91 0.39 -7.31 6.58
C THR A 91 1.26 -8.55 6.36
N GLY A 92 1.25 -9.10 5.14
CA GLY A 92 2.09 -10.24 4.76
C GLY A 92 3.59 -9.91 4.80
N ALA A 93 3.98 -8.70 4.38
CA ALA A 93 5.36 -8.24 4.45
C ALA A 93 5.82 -7.99 5.89
N ALA A 94 4.99 -7.30 6.69
CA ALA A 94 5.27 -6.99 8.09
C ALA A 94 5.39 -8.25 8.95
N SER A 95 4.44 -9.18 8.84
CA SER A 95 4.43 -10.45 9.58
C SER A 95 5.64 -11.33 9.28
N ARG A 96 6.20 -11.22 8.08
CA ARG A 96 7.38 -11.99 7.65
C ARG A 96 8.68 -11.21 7.78
N GLN A 97 8.64 -9.99 8.30
CA GLN A 97 9.80 -9.09 8.43
C GLN A 97 10.52 -8.89 7.09
N GLN A 98 9.75 -8.66 6.03
CA GLN A 98 10.26 -8.55 4.66
C GLN A 98 10.19 -7.11 4.15
N ILE A 99 11.31 -6.63 3.60
CA ILE A 99 11.39 -5.33 2.94
C ILE A 99 10.62 -5.39 1.63
N ILE A 100 9.74 -4.42 1.42
CA ILE A 100 9.02 -4.22 0.17
C ILE A 100 9.84 -3.30 -0.72
N TYR A 101 10.06 -3.73 -1.95
CA TYR A 101 10.67 -2.95 -3.01
C TYR A 101 9.56 -2.44 -3.92
N THR A 102 9.63 -1.16 -4.26
CA THR A 102 8.75 -0.55 -5.27
C THR A 102 9.54 -0.40 -6.58
N SER A 103 8.82 -0.52 -7.69
CA SER A 103 9.34 -0.30 -9.04
C SER A 103 8.25 0.42 -9.82
N SER A 104 8.56 1.59 -10.36
CA SER A 104 7.72 2.28 -11.33
C SER A 104 8.25 1.99 -12.73
N ASP A 105 7.48 1.28 -13.55
CA ASP A 105 7.71 1.10 -14.99
C ASP A 105 7.02 2.24 -15.76
#